data_AF-A0A497SJJ5-F1
#
_entry.id   AF-A0A497SJJ5-F1
#
_cell.length_a   1.000
_cell.length_b   1.000
_cell.length_c   1.000
_cell.angle_alpha   90.00
_cell.angle_beta   90.00
_cell.angle_gamma   90.00
#
_symmetry.space_group_name_H-M   'P 1'
#
loop_
_entity.id
_entity.type
_entity.pdbx_description
1 polymer ?
#
loop_
_entity_poly.entity_id
_entity_poly.type
_entity_poly.pdbx_seq_one_letter_code
_entity_poly.pdbx_strand_id
1 'polypeptide(L)'
;MFSGIPMETALLKMTNRIRSEKVERVVRLMIEGLKAGGQIQMVLQEISRDLQREQGLMKRMRVETTSQVAFIIIGVIFGAPVLFAVSIQFIELFDIISKEIHVSEIGHAYMQSSFISLKEISITAPEFFNYAIIILFILSFFGGIVLGLIRHGKILTGSNLIFILVLVFLSLSVFLLVKSGISSIFREMFPIG
;
A
#
# COMPACT_ATOMS: atom_id res chain seq x y z
N MET A 1 -22.55 50.12 -25.86
CA MET A 1 -23.36 50.26 -24.63
C MET A 1 -22.98 49.14 -23.69
N PHE A 2 -22.14 49.43 -22.69
CA PHE A 2 -21.88 48.50 -21.59
C PHE A 2 -23.18 48.40 -20.80
N SER A 3 -23.72 47.19 -20.65
CA SER A 3 -24.88 46.94 -19.79
C SER A 3 -24.60 47.59 -18.43
N GLY A 4 -25.45 48.51 -17.97
CA GLY A 4 -25.23 49.37 -16.80
C GLY A 4 -25.23 48.66 -15.45
N ILE A 5 -24.77 47.41 -15.41
CA ILE A 5 -24.59 46.59 -14.22
C ILE A 5 -23.18 46.83 -13.69
N PRO A 6 -23.00 47.10 -12.39
CA PRO A 6 -21.68 47.19 -11.78
C PRO A 6 -20.87 45.92 -12.07
N MET A 7 -19.59 46.08 -12.39
CA MET A 7 -18.66 44.96 -12.68
C MET A 7 -18.68 43.91 -11.58
N GLU A 8 -18.79 44.33 -10.33
CA GLU A 8 -18.86 43.44 -9.16
C GLU A 8 -20.12 42.57 -9.21
N THR A 9 -21.26 43.15 -9.60
CA THR A 9 -22.53 42.44 -9.78
C THR A 9 -22.48 41.47 -10.96
N ALA A 10 -21.78 41.83 -12.04
CA ALA A 10 -21.59 40.96 -13.21
C ALA A 10 -20.70 39.75 -12.88
N LEU A 11 -19.61 39.96 -12.14
CA LEU A 11 -18.71 38.89 -11.69
C LEU A 11 -19.40 37.96 -10.67
N LEU A 12 -20.21 38.48 -9.75
CA LEU A 12 -21.05 37.67 -8.86
C LEU A 12 -22.13 36.88 -9.59
N LYS A 13 -22.71 37.43 -10.67
CA LYS A 13 -23.64 36.66 -11.52
C LYS A 13 -22.92 35.53 -12.27
N MET A 14 -21.66 35.73 -12.66
CA MET A 14 -20.84 34.71 -13.32
C MET A 14 -20.52 33.55 -12.37
N THR A 15 -20.13 33.82 -11.11
CA THR A 15 -19.85 32.76 -10.11
C THR A 15 -21.07 31.88 -9.86
N ASN A 16 -22.27 32.48 -9.79
CA ASN A 16 -23.53 31.76 -9.62
C ASN A 16 -23.84 30.79 -10.77
N ARG A 17 -23.33 31.08 -11.98
CA ARG A 17 -23.48 30.19 -13.15
C ARG A 17 -22.46 29.05 -13.14
N ILE A 18 -21.24 29.30 -12.67
CA ILE A 18 -20.14 28.33 -12.66
C ILE A 18 -20.25 27.35 -11.47
N ARG A 19 -20.93 27.74 -10.37
CA ARG A 19 -21.20 26.89 -9.19
C ARG A 19 -19.96 26.17 -8.64
N SER A 20 -18.83 26.89 -8.57
CA SER A 20 -17.59 26.38 -8.00
C SER A 20 -17.16 27.26 -6.83
N GLU A 21 -16.98 26.67 -5.65
CA GLU A 21 -16.49 27.39 -4.46
C GLU A 21 -15.14 28.07 -4.71
N LYS A 22 -14.24 27.44 -5.50
CA LYS A 22 -12.96 28.06 -5.85
C LYS A 22 -13.16 29.34 -6.67
N VAL A 23 -14.04 29.30 -7.66
CA VAL A 23 -14.31 30.45 -8.53
C VAL A 23 -15.01 31.56 -7.76
N GLU A 24 -15.95 31.21 -6.88
CA GLU A 24 -16.61 32.17 -6.01
C GLU A 24 -15.62 32.88 -5.07
N ARG A 25 -14.72 32.12 -4.44
CA ARG A 25 -13.68 32.66 -3.56
C ARG A 25 -12.75 33.62 -4.29
N VAL A 26 -12.27 33.23 -5.47
CA VAL A 26 -11.40 34.06 -6.32
C VAL A 26 -12.07 35.37 -6.71
N VAL A 27 -13.35 35.32 -7.11
CA VAL A 27 -14.10 36.51 -7.52
C VAL A 27 -14.41 37.43 -6.33
N ARG A 28 -14.69 36.90 -5.14
CA ARG A 28 -14.87 37.72 -3.92
C ARG A 28 -13.58 38.47 -3.57
N LEU A 29 -12.44 37.79 -3.58
CA LEU A 29 -11.12 38.42 -3.35
C LEU A 29 -10.81 39.50 -4.39
N MET A 30 -11.19 39.28 -5.66
CA MET A 30 -11.04 40.25 -6.73
C MET A 30 -11.90 41.50 -6.52
N ILE A 31 -13.14 41.34 -6.06
CA ILE A 31 -14.06 42.45 -5.73
C ILE A 31 -13.56 43.24 -4.51
N GLU A 32 -13.02 42.57 -3.49
CA GLU A 32 -12.44 43.23 -2.32
C GLU A 32 -11.19 44.05 -2.68
N GLY A 33 -10.29 43.50 -3.52
CA GLY A 33 -9.12 44.23 -4.03
C GLY A 33 -9.49 45.42 -4.93
N LEU A 34 -10.60 45.30 -5.67
CA LEU A 34 -11.20 46.37 -6.45
C LEU A 34 -11.71 47.53 -5.59
N LYS A 35 -12.45 47.22 -4.52
CA LYS A 35 -12.98 48.20 -3.57
C LYS A 35 -11.88 48.92 -2.78
N ALA A 36 -10.73 48.28 -2.59
CA ALA A 36 -9.56 48.87 -1.96
C ALA A 36 -8.77 49.83 -2.90
N GLY A 37 -9.21 50.04 -4.14
CA GLY A 37 -8.56 50.94 -5.10
C GLY A 37 -7.38 50.31 -5.85
N GLY A 38 -7.21 48.98 -5.76
CA GLY A 38 -6.19 48.25 -6.49
C GLY A 38 -6.54 48.08 -7.97
N GLN A 39 -5.53 48.17 -8.85
CA GLN A 39 -5.71 47.82 -10.26
C GLN A 39 -6.14 46.36 -10.38
N ILE A 40 -7.31 46.11 -10.99
CA ILE A 40 -7.87 44.77 -11.25
C ILE A 40 -6.83 43.82 -11.82
N GLN A 41 -5.98 44.37 -12.70
CA GLN A 41 -4.91 43.66 -13.38
C GLN A 41 -3.92 43.06 -12.37
N MET A 42 -3.50 43.82 -11.36
CA MET A 42 -2.59 43.34 -10.32
C MET A 42 -3.23 42.29 -9.42
N VAL A 43 -4.47 42.50 -8.99
CA VAL A 43 -5.19 41.56 -8.11
C VAL A 43 -5.43 40.22 -8.82
N LEU A 44 -5.88 40.25 -10.07
CA LEU A 44 -6.08 39.05 -10.88
C LEU A 44 -4.76 38.32 -11.15
N GLN A 45 -3.68 39.06 -11.40
CA GLN A 45 -2.37 38.48 -11.64
C GLN A 45 -1.82 37.78 -10.40
N GLU A 46 -2.04 38.34 -9.21
CA GLU A 46 -1.62 37.70 -7.95
C GLU A 46 -2.46 36.45 -7.65
N ILE A 47 -3.78 36.52 -7.80
CA ILE A 47 -4.65 35.34 -7.63
C ILE A 47 -4.27 34.25 -8.65
N SER A 48 -3.96 34.64 -9.89
CA SER A 48 -3.53 33.68 -10.92
C SER A 48 -2.21 33.01 -10.56
N ARG A 49 -1.24 33.76 -10.02
CA ARG A 49 0.03 33.20 -9.52
C ARG A 49 -0.20 32.26 -8.35
N ASP A 50 -1.07 32.61 -7.42
CA ASP A 50 -1.39 31.77 -6.26
C ASP A 50 -2.09 30.48 -6.66
N LEU A 51 -3.03 30.53 -7.61
CA LEU A 51 -3.66 29.34 -8.17
C LEU A 51 -2.64 28.44 -8.88
N GLN A 52 -1.69 29.02 -9.64
CA GLN A 52 -0.61 28.24 -10.27
C GLN A 52 0.31 27.60 -9.24
N ARG A 53 0.66 28.32 -8.16
CA ARG A 53 1.45 27.80 -7.04
C ARG A 53 0.72 26.66 -6.32
N GLU A 54 -0.56 26.84 -5.98
CA GLU A 54 -1.41 25.81 -5.36
C GLU A 54 -1.48 24.56 -6.22
N GLN A 55 -1.71 24.71 -7.53
CA GLN A 55 -1.72 23.59 -8.47
C GLN A 55 -0.36 22.88 -8.54
N GLY A 56 0.73 23.64 -8.53
CA GLY A 56 2.09 23.10 -8.48
C GLY A 56 2.33 22.27 -7.21
N LEU A 57 1.90 22.76 -6.05
CA LEU A 57 2.00 22.07 -4.77
C LEU A 57 1.13 20.80 -4.75
N MET A 58 -0.12 20.88 -5.19
CA MET A 58 -1.02 19.73 -5.30
C MET A 58 -0.45 18.65 -6.23
N LYS A 59 0.16 19.05 -7.35
CA LYS A 59 0.82 18.12 -8.28
C LYS A 59 2.03 17.44 -7.62
N ARG A 60 2.85 18.18 -6.88
CA ARG A 60 3.99 17.63 -6.13
C ARG A 60 3.54 16.63 -5.07
N MET A 61 2.57 16.99 -4.23
CA MET A 61 2.02 16.09 -3.21
C MET A 61 1.45 14.82 -3.82
N ARG A 62 0.73 14.91 -4.95
CA ARG A 62 0.22 13.72 -5.66
C ARG A 62 1.35 12.79 -6.11
N VAL A 63 2.42 13.34 -6.69
CA VAL A 63 3.56 12.54 -7.16
C VAL A 63 4.27 11.87 -5.98
N GLU A 64 4.53 12.61 -4.92
CA GLU A 64 5.23 12.11 -3.72
C GLU A 64 4.45 10.99 -3.03
N THR A 65 3.16 11.21 -2.76
CA THR A 65 2.28 10.19 -2.17
C THR A 65 2.10 8.97 -3.06
N THR A 66 2.03 9.15 -4.39
CA THR A 66 1.92 8.02 -5.32
C THR A 66 3.15 7.12 -5.26
N SER A 67 4.35 7.67 -5.08
CA SER A 67 5.58 6.88 -4.94
C SER A 67 5.57 6.03 -3.66
N GLN A 68 5.12 6.61 -2.55
CA GLN A 68 5.00 5.88 -1.28
C GLN A 68 3.96 4.75 -1.36
N VAL A 69 2.82 5.04 -1.99
CA VAL A 69 1.77 4.05 -2.27
C VAL A 69 2.31 2.88 -3.10
N ALA A 70 3.09 3.17 -4.15
CA ALA A 70 3.68 2.12 -4.97
C ALA A 70 4.63 1.19 -4.16
N PHE A 71 5.43 1.75 -3.25
CA PHE A 71 6.32 0.96 -2.41
C PHE A 71 5.56 0.01 -1.48
N ILE A 72 4.48 0.49 -0.84
CA ILE A 72 3.64 -0.34 0.04
C ILE A 72 2.97 -1.47 -0.74
N ILE A 73 2.43 -1.17 -1.92
CA ILE A 73 1.82 -2.17 -2.82
C ILE A 73 2.82 -3.30 -3.11
N ILE A 74 4.04 -2.95 -3.52
CA ILE A 74 5.07 -3.94 -3.85
C ILE A 74 5.47 -4.75 -2.60
N GLY A 75 5.65 -4.11 -1.45
CA GLY A 75 6.00 -4.78 -0.20
C GLY A 75 4.95 -5.78 0.26
N VAL A 76 3.66 -5.45 0.14
CA VAL A 76 2.57 -6.32 0.59
C VAL A 76 2.26 -7.43 -0.43
N ILE A 77 2.33 -7.15 -1.73
CA ILE A 77 2.01 -8.12 -2.78
C ILE A 77 3.17 -9.07 -3.06
N PHE A 78 4.41 -8.57 -3.05
CA PHE A 78 5.58 -9.39 -3.36
C PHE A 78 6.41 -9.66 -2.10
N GLY A 79 6.78 -8.63 -1.35
CA GLY A 79 7.71 -8.74 -0.23
C GLY A 79 7.29 -9.78 0.80
N ALA A 80 6.09 -9.63 1.38
CA ALA A 80 5.61 -10.54 2.40
C ALA A 80 5.35 -11.96 1.88
N PRO A 81 4.61 -12.18 0.78
CA PRO A 81 4.41 -13.53 0.22
C PRO A 81 5.70 -14.28 -0.10
N VAL A 82 6.68 -13.61 -0.71
CA VAL A 82 7.97 -14.23 -1.04
C VAL A 82 8.72 -14.60 0.23
N LEU A 83 8.74 -13.71 1.23
CA LEU A 83 9.42 -13.97 2.49
C LEU A 83 8.83 -15.20 3.20
N PHE A 84 7.50 -15.30 3.30
CA PHE A 84 6.85 -16.45 3.92
C PHE A 84 7.03 -17.75 3.14
N ALA A 85 7.02 -17.69 1.81
CA ALA A 85 7.25 -18.87 0.97
C ALA A 85 8.67 -19.44 1.19
N VAL A 86 9.68 -18.58 1.28
CA VAL A 86 11.05 -18.99 1.61
C VAL A 86 11.15 -19.54 3.03
N SER A 87 10.47 -18.92 4.01
CA SER A 87 10.43 -19.42 5.38
C SER A 87 9.83 -20.83 5.50
N ILE A 88 8.78 -21.14 4.73
CA ILE A 88 8.20 -22.50 4.68
C ILE A 88 9.22 -23.50 4.16
N GLN A 89 9.92 -23.17 3.07
CA GLN A 89 10.93 -24.06 2.49
C GLN A 89 12.06 -24.35 3.48
N PHE A 90 12.48 -23.35 4.25
CA PHE A 90 13.49 -23.54 5.28
C PHE A 90 13.03 -24.52 6.36
N ILE A 91 11.79 -24.41 6.82
CA ILE A 91 11.21 -25.34 7.81
C ILE A 91 11.13 -26.76 7.26
N GLU A 92 10.75 -26.93 5.99
CA GLU A 92 10.72 -28.25 5.33
C GLU A 92 12.12 -28.87 5.26
N LEU A 93 13.16 -28.10 4.93
CA LEU A 93 14.54 -28.57 4.92
C LEU A 93 15.04 -28.97 6.31
N PHE A 94 14.69 -28.18 7.33
CA PHE A 94 15.03 -28.52 8.71
C PHE A 94 14.36 -29.81 9.18
N ASP A 95 13.09 -30.01 8.83
CA ASP A 95 12.37 -31.25 9.17
C ASP A 95 13.01 -32.48 8.50
N ILE A 96 13.46 -32.37 7.24
CA ILE A 96 14.19 -33.44 6.54
C ILE A 96 15.52 -33.76 7.23
N ILE A 97 16.33 -32.74 7.53
CA ILE A 97 17.63 -32.92 8.18
C ILE A 97 17.46 -33.52 9.59
N SER A 98 16.50 -33.04 10.37
CA SER A 98 16.19 -33.58 11.70
C SER A 98 15.77 -35.06 11.62
N LYS A 99 14.97 -35.44 10.63
CA LYS A 99 14.56 -36.84 10.42
C LYS A 99 15.72 -37.76 10.03
N GLU A 100 16.64 -37.34 9.17
CA GLU A 100 17.83 -38.14 8.83
C GLU A 100 18.74 -38.39 10.04
N ILE A 101 18.85 -37.42 10.95
CA ILE A 101 19.67 -37.55 12.16
C ILE A 101 19.07 -38.59 13.13
N HIS A 102 17.75 -38.66 13.25
CA HIS A 102 17.08 -39.61 14.18
C HIS A 102 17.03 -41.07 13.68
N VAL A 103 17.23 -41.34 12.39
CA VAL A 103 17.26 -42.72 11.84
C VAL A 103 18.62 -43.40 12.05
N SER A 104 19.65 -42.66 12.47
CA SER A 104 20.97 -43.22 12.85
C SER A 104 21.01 -43.83 14.26
N GLU A 105 19.95 -43.68 15.07
CA GLU A 105 19.87 -44.20 16.45
C GLU A 105 19.12 -45.54 16.60
N ILE A 106 19.38 -46.53 15.71
CA ILE A 106 19.16 -47.96 16.03
C ILE A 106 20.48 -48.61 16.46
N GLY A 107 21.28 -47.90 17.26
CA GLY A 107 22.53 -48.37 17.84
C GLY A 107 22.62 -47.96 19.30
N HIS A 108 22.10 -48.80 20.19
CA HIS A 108 22.21 -48.65 21.64
C HIS A 108 23.70 -48.66 22.06
N ALA A 109 24.38 -47.51 22.17
CA ALA A 109 25.73 -47.46 22.75
C ALA A 109 26.25 -46.11 23.27
N TYR A 110 25.59 -44.96 23.04
CA TYR A 110 26.17 -43.65 23.40
C TYR A 110 25.20 -42.74 24.17
N MET A 111 24.67 -43.27 25.27
CA MET A 111 23.68 -42.60 26.13
C MET A 111 24.27 -41.53 27.09
N GLN A 112 25.41 -40.87 26.79
CA GLN A 112 25.99 -39.96 27.79
C GLN A 112 26.89 -38.79 27.32
N SER A 113 26.73 -38.24 26.11
CA SER A 113 27.45 -36.97 25.81
C SER A 113 26.89 -36.09 24.70
N SER A 114 25.63 -36.24 24.27
CA SER A 114 25.06 -35.30 23.31
C SER A 114 24.55 -34.05 24.03
N PHE A 115 25.47 -33.09 24.21
CA PHE A 115 25.23 -31.71 24.70
C PHE A 115 24.30 -30.87 23.79
N ILE A 116 23.73 -31.48 22.77
CA ILE A 116 22.79 -30.89 21.84
C ILE A 116 21.48 -31.65 22.01
N SER A 117 20.69 -31.24 22.99
CA SER A 117 19.25 -31.49 22.95
C SER A 117 18.70 -30.58 21.85
N LEU A 118 18.70 -31.08 20.61
CA LEU A 118 17.77 -30.60 19.60
C LEU A 118 16.40 -30.94 20.15
N LYS A 119 15.85 -30.02 20.95
CA LYS A 119 14.43 -30.05 21.31
C LYS A 119 13.69 -30.17 19.98
N GLU A 120 12.96 -31.27 19.80
CA GLU A 120 12.09 -31.48 18.65
C GLU A 120 11.38 -30.16 18.36
N ILE A 121 11.65 -29.59 17.19
CA ILE A 121 10.93 -28.43 16.71
C ILE A 121 9.52 -28.93 16.46
N SER A 122 8.63 -28.68 17.41
CA SER A 122 7.23 -29.08 17.34
C SER A 122 6.42 -28.25 16.34
N ILE A 123 7.09 -27.45 15.49
CA ILE A 123 6.44 -26.62 14.47
C ILE A 123 6.49 -27.40 13.17
N THR A 124 5.37 -28.01 12.82
CA THR A 124 5.28 -28.78 11.58
C THR A 124 5.05 -27.80 10.40
N ALA A 125 5.63 -28.07 9.23
CA ALA A 125 5.44 -27.25 8.02
C ALA A 125 3.97 -26.85 7.70
N PRO A 126 2.95 -27.72 7.92
CA PRO A 126 1.55 -27.35 7.75
C PRO A 126 1.05 -26.29 8.75
N GLU A 127 1.56 -26.28 9.98
CA GLU A 127 1.18 -25.31 11.00
C GLU A 127 1.71 -23.92 10.63
N PHE A 128 2.94 -23.86 10.12
CA PHE A 128 3.54 -22.62 9.65
C PHE A 128 2.87 -22.08 8.38
N PHE A 129 2.36 -22.95 7.51
CA PHE A 129 1.56 -22.53 6.35
C PHE A 129 0.26 -21.83 6.78
N ASN A 130 -0.45 -22.39 7.76
CA ASN A 130 -1.66 -21.75 8.31
C ASN A 130 -1.34 -20.41 8.98
N TYR A 131 -0.23 -20.35 9.72
CA TYR A 131 0.27 -19.10 10.30
C TYR A 131 0.55 -18.05 9.22
N ALA A 132 1.24 -18.41 8.14
CA ALA A 132 1.54 -17.51 7.03
C ALA A 132 0.27 -16.95 6.36
N ILE A 133 -0.76 -17.77 6.16
CA ILE A 133 -2.05 -17.32 5.60
C ILE A 133 -2.72 -16.29 6.52
N ILE A 134 -2.80 -16.57 7.82
CA ILE A 134 -3.43 -15.67 8.79
C ILE A 134 -2.70 -14.32 8.82
N ILE A 135 -1.37 -14.35 8.85
CA ILE A 135 -0.57 -13.13 8.90
C ILE A 135 -0.61 -12.36 7.58
N LEU A 136 -0.62 -13.04 6.44
CA LEU A 136 -0.78 -12.39 5.14
C LEU A 136 -2.15 -11.72 5.04
N PHE A 137 -3.19 -12.35 5.56
CA PHE A 137 -4.52 -11.75 5.62
C PHE A 137 -4.51 -10.47 6.46
N ILE A 138 -3.97 -10.53 7.68
CA ILE A 138 -3.86 -9.36 8.58
C ILE A 138 -3.04 -8.26 7.91
N LEU A 139 -1.85 -8.59 7.40
CA LEU A 139 -0.95 -7.62 6.77
C LEU A 139 -1.59 -6.96 5.54
N SER A 140 -2.28 -7.74 4.72
CA SER A 140 -2.95 -7.22 3.51
C SER A 140 -4.16 -6.37 3.84
N PHE A 141 -4.89 -6.73 4.90
CA PHE A 141 -6.02 -5.94 5.40
C PHE A 141 -5.57 -4.58 5.93
N PHE A 142 -4.58 -4.56 6.83
CA PHE A 142 -4.02 -3.31 7.37
C PHE A 142 -3.27 -2.51 6.30
N GLY A 143 -2.54 -3.17 5.41
CA GLY A 143 -1.87 -2.56 4.28
C GLY A 143 -2.85 -1.85 3.35
N GLY A 144 -3.99 -2.47 3.05
CA GLY A 144 -5.05 -1.85 2.25
C GLY A 144 -5.71 -0.65 2.95
N ILE A 145 -5.90 -0.69 4.27
CA ILE A 145 -6.41 0.45 5.05
C ILE A 145 -5.44 1.63 4.98
N VAL A 146 -4.15 1.40 5.25
CA VAL A 146 -3.11 2.44 5.20
C VAL A 146 -3.03 3.04 3.80
N LEU A 147 -3.01 2.19 2.76
CA LEU A 147 -2.95 2.66 1.39
C LEU A 147 -4.18 3.49 1.01
N GLY A 148 -5.34 3.06 1.48
CA GLY A 148 -6.59 3.74 1.24
C GLY A 148 -6.67 5.11 1.92
N LEU A 149 -6.12 5.23 3.13
CA LEU A 149 -5.98 6.49 3.83
C LEU A 149 -5.05 7.44 3.08
N ILE A 150 -3.90 6.96 2.62
CA ILE A 150 -2.91 7.78 1.89
C ILE A 150 -3.48 8.28 0.55
N ARG A 151 -4.21 7.44 -0.19
CA ARG A 151 -4.67 7.78 -1.55
C ARG A 151 -5.88 8.71 -1.58
N HIS A 152 -6.83 8.52 -0.66
CA HIS A 152 -8.12 9.23 -0.68
C HIS A 152 -8.35 10.14 0.52
N GLY A 153 -7.46 10.13 1.52
CA GLY A 153 -7.62 10.90 2.76
C GLY A 153 -8.75 10.41 3.67
N LYS A 154 -9.46 9.32 3.28
CA LYS A 154 -10.58 8.75 4.02
C LYS A 154 -10.43 7.23 4.09
N ILE A 155 -10.63 6.69 5.29
CA ILE A 155 -10.45 5.26 5.61
C ILE A 155 -11.49 4.41 4.84
N LEU A 156 -12.76 4.79 4.89
CA LEU A 156 -13.91 3.98 4.44
C LEU A 156 -14.63 4.60 3.23
N THR A 157 -13.91 4.79 2.13
CA THR A 157 -14.57 5.12 0.84
C THR A 157 -14.96 3.83 0.13
N GLY A 158 -16.09 3.79 -0.59
CA GLY A 158 -16.51 2.57 -1.33
C GLY A 158 -15.43 2.01 -2.28
N SER A 159 -14.62 2.88 -2.90
CA SER A 159 -13.49 2.44 -3.74
C SER A 159 -12.30 1.85 -2.95
N ASN A 160 -12.13 2.21 -1.68
CA ASN A 160 -11.09 1.63 -0.81
C ASN A 160 -11.42 0.21 -0.42
N LEU A 161 -12.69 -0.11 -0.19
CA LEU A 161 -13.08 -1.43 0.28
C LEU A 161 -12.84 -2.50 -0.80
N ILE A 162 -13.17 -2.16 -2.06
CA ILE A 162 -12.83 -2.97 -3.23
C ILE A 162 -11.32 -3.12 -3.36
N PHE A 163 -10.57 -2.03 -3.14
CA PHE A 163 -9.12 -2.05 -3.24
C PHE A 163 -8.46 -2.95 -2.18
N ILE A 164 -8.95 -2.94 -0.94
CA ILE A 164 -8.49 -3.85 0.13
C ILE A 164 -8.72 -5.31 -0.28
N LEU A 165 -9.91 -5.63 -0.78
CA LEU A 165 -10.26 -6.98 -1.19
C LEU A 165 -9.35 -7.49 -2.33
N VAL A 166 -9.10 -6.63 -3.33
CA VAL A 166 -8.19 -6.94 -4.44
C VAL A 166 -6.76 -7.19 -3.93
N LEU A 167 -6.30 -6.40 -2.97
CA LEU A 167 -4.94 -6.50 -2.44
C LEU A 167 -4.73 -7.79 -1.65
N VAL A 168 -5.72 -8.19 -0.84
CA VAL A 168 -5.74 -9.48 -0.12
C VAL A 168 -5.75 -10.65 -1.10
N PHE A 169 -6.61 -10.60 -2.13
CA PHE A 169 -6.69 -11.67 -3.12
C PHE A 169 -5.38 -11.82 -3.90
N LEU A 170 -4.76 -10.69 -4.27
CA LEU A 170 -3.52 -10.69 -5.02
C LEU A 170 -2.33 -11.19 -4.19
N SER A 171 -2.20 -10.80 -2.92
CA SER A 171 -1.11 -11.26 -2.05
C SER A 171 -1.19 -12.77 -1.79
N LEU A 172 -2.40 -13.31 -1.57
CA LEU A 172 -2.64 -14.75 -1.46
C LEU A 172 -2.30 -15.49 -2.76
N SER A 173 -2.70 -14.93 -3.90
CA SER A 173 -2.41 -15.52 -5.21
C SER A 173 -0.89 -15.57 -5.47
N VAL A 174 -0.18 -14.48 -5.19
CA VAL A 174 1.30 -14.44 -5.31
C VAL A 174 1.96 -15.43 -4.35
N PHE A 175 1.48 -15.53 -3.10
CA PHE A 175 2.01 -16.48 -2.13
C PHE A 175 1.93 -17.94 -2.62
N LEU A 176 0.78 -18.34 -3.16
CA LEU A 176 0.60 -19.69 -3.70
C LEU A 176 1.48 -19.94 -4.93
N LEU A 177 1.60 -18.96 -5.83
CA LEU A 177 2.46 -19.06 -7.01
C LEU A 177 3.94 -19.21 -6.62
N VAL A 178 4.42 -18.36 -5.71
CA VAL A 178 5.82 -18.40 -5.27
C VAL A 178 6.11 -19.68 -4.51
N LYS A 179 5.22 -20.12 -3.61
CA LYS A 179 5.37 -21.41 -2.92
C LYS A 179 5.47 -22.56 -3.93
N SER A 180 4.55 -22.63 -4.90
CA SER A 180 4.55 -23.68 -5.92
C SER A 180 5.81 -23.64 -6.79
N GLY A 181 6.32 -22.45 -7.11
CA GLY A 181 7.56 -22.28 -7.86
C GLY A 181 8.77 -22.80 -7.07
N ILE A 182 8.91 -22.38 -5.81
CA ILE A 182 10.01 -22.80 -4.93
C ILE A 182 9.96 -24.31 -4.69
N SER A 183 8.78 -24.88 -4.41
CA SER A 183 8.65 -26.33 -4.19
C SER A 183 8.98 -27.14 -5.44
N SER A 184 8.68 -26.63 -6.64
CA SER A 184 9.02 -27.32 -7.89
C SER A 184 10.53 -27.35 -8.12
N ILE A 185 11.21 -26.22 -7.92
CA ILE A 185 12.67 -26.12 -8.02
C ILE A 185 13.34 -27.05 -7.00
N PHE A 186 12.83 -27.07 -5.76
CA PHE A 186 13.37 -27.96 -4.73
C PHE A 186 13.15 -29.44 -5.03
N ARG A 187 12.02 -29.81 -5.63
CA ARG A 187 11.74 -31.18 -6.06
C ARG A 187 12.65 -31.65 -7.20
N GLU A 188 13.01 -30.74 -8.10
CA GLU A 188 13.99 -31.01 -9.16
C GLU A 188 15.42 -31.11 -8.62
N MET A 189 15.77 -30.31 -7.60
CA MET A 189 17.13 -30.24 -7.06
C MET A 189 17.42 -31.32 -6.00
N PHE A 190 16.42 -31.72 -5.22
CA PHE A 190 16.47 -32.86 -4.30
C PHE A 190 15.37 -33.85 -4.71
N PRO A 191 15.66 -34.80 -5.61
CA PRO A 191 14.72 -35.86 -5.96
C PRO A 191 14.64 -36.84 -4.79
N ILE A 192 13.87 -36.48 -3.77
CA ILE A 192 13.43 -37.42 -2.75
C ILE A 192 12.27 -38.21 -3.37
N GLY A 193 12.56 -39.46 -3.72
CA GLY A 193 11.55 -40.46 -4.04
C GLY A 193 10.76 -40.87 -2.82
#